data_AF-A0A1X7UJD4-F1
#
_entry.id   AF-A0A1X7UJD4-F1
#
_cell.length_a   1.000
_cell.length_b   1.000
_cell.length_c   1.000
_cell.angle_alpha   90.00
_cell.angle_beta   90.00
_cell.angle_gamma   90.00
#
_symmetry.space_group_name_H-M   'P 1'
#
loop_
_entity.id
_entity.type
_entity.pdbx_description
1 polymer ?
#
loop_
_entity_poly.entity_id
_entity_poly.type
_entity_poly.pdbx_seq_one_letter_code
_entity_poly.pdbx_strand_id
1 'polypeptide(L)' 'MRGAPHYHILILIENAPVVGIDCPEEDCSFIQDRNTCHIPNSKTLLDLNFLASKDQMHKCSKCCKLSIGQQDLCI' A
#
# COMPACT_ATOMS: atom_id res chain seq x y z
N MET A 1 19.98 10.71 1.34
CA MET A 1 18.84 11.39 0.67
C MET A 1 17.59 10.55 0.93
N ARG A 2 16.59 11.10 1.63
CA ARG A 2 15.36 10.39 2.05
C ARG A 2 14.16 10.61 1.11
N GLY A 3 14.35 11.22 -0.06
CA GLY A 3 13.28 11.41 -1.03
C GLY A 3 13.43 10.42 -2.17
N ALA A 4 12.72 9.29 -2.13
CA ALA A 4 12.42 8.57 -3.36
C ALA A 4 11.60 9.50 -4.28
N PRO A 5 11.64 9.30 -5.62
CA PRO A 5 10.76 10.04 -6.52
C PRO A 5 9.32 9.86 -6.05
N HIS A 6 8.64 10.96 -5.72
CA HIS A 6 7.23 10.95 -5.37
C HIS A 6 6.44 11.35 -6.60
N TYR A 7 5.46 10.54 -6.96
CA TYR A 7 4.54 10.81 -8.06
C TYR A 7 3.20 11.25 -7.48
N HIS A 8 2.62 12.29 -8.06
CA HIS A 8 1.22 12.62 -7.82
C HIS A 8 0.39 11.93 -8.90
N ILE A 9 -0.58 11.12 -8.49
CA ILE A 9 -1.46 10.38 -9.39
C ILE A 9 -2.90 10.65 -8.96
N LEU A 10 -3.79 10.83 -9.95
CA LEU A 10 -5.24 10.86 -9.76
C LEU A 10 -5.80 9.58 -10.36
N ILE A 11 -6.53 8.82 -9.56
CA ILE A 11 -7.13 7.54 -9.96
C ILE A 11 -8.64 7.67 -9.81
N LEU A 12 -9.38 7.40 -10.89
CA LEU A 12 -10.82 7.26 -10.84
C LEU A 12 -11.14 5.79 -10.55
N ILE A 13 -11.81 5.53 -9.43
CA ILE A 13 -12.18 4.18 -9.03
C ILE A 13 -13.70 4.08 -9.04
N GLU A 14 -14.20 3.03 -9.67
CA GLU A 14 -15.62 2.73 -9.68
C GLU A 14 -16.15 2.57 -8.24
N ASN A 15 -17.33 3.14 -7.98
CA ASN A 15 -18.02 3.09 -6.68
C ASN A 15 -17.22 3.71 -5.53
N ALA A 16 -16.34 4.69 -5.82
CA ALA A 16 -15.70 5.48 -4.78
C ALA A 16 -16.71 6.44 -4.12
N PRO A 17 -16.65 6.58 -2.78
CA PRO A 17 -17.50 7.53 -2.08
C PRO A 17 -17.18 8.96 -2.52
N VAL A 18 -18.20 9.81 -2.52
CA VAL A 18 -18.12 11.21 -2.91
C VAL A 18 -18.04 12.06 -1.64
N VAL A 19 -16.90 12.74 -1.48
CA VAL A 19 -16.64 13.64 -0.35
C VAL A 19 -17.75 14.67 -0.22
N GLY A 20 -18.36 14.75 0.95
CA GLY A 20 -19.44 15.69 1.27
C GLY A 20 -20.84 15.23 0.84
N ILE A 21 -20.96 14.07 0.20
CA ILE A 21 -22.23 13.37 -0.05
C ILE A 21 -22.31 12.15 0.86
N ASP A 22 -21.33 11.24 0.74
CA ASP A 22 -21.24 10.03 1.54
C ASP A 22 -20.65 10.33 2.93
N CYS A 23 -20.85 9.43 3.89
CA CYS A 23 -20.42 9.69 5.26
C CYS A 23 -18.88 9.61 5.40
N PRO A 24 -18.27 10.39 6.32
CA PRO A 24 -16.81 10.39 6.48
C PRO A 24 -16.22 9.03 6.83
N GLU A 25 -16.97 8.18 7.54
CA GLU A 25 -16.54 6.83 7.89
C GLU A 25 -16.40 5.92 6.66
N GLU A 26 -17.32 6.03 5.70
CA GLU A 26 -17.25 5.30 4.43
C GLU A 26 -16.07 5.74 3.59
N ASP A 27 -15.82 7.05 3.48
CA ASP A 27 -14.64 7.59 2.78
C ASP A 27 -13.34 7.11 3.42
N CYS A 28 -13.24 7.23 4.76
CA CYS A 28 -12.05 6.79 5.49
C CYS A 28 -11.79 5.29 5.33
N SER A 29 -12.83 4.46 5.48
CA SER A 29 -12.70 3.01 5.36
C SER A 29 -12.38 2.57 3.93
N PHE A 30 -12.99 3.19 2.92
CA PHE A 30 -12.72 2.94 1.51
C PHE A 30 -11.26 3.25 1.14
N ILE A 31 -10.76 4.40 1.60
CA ILE A 31 -9.36 4.80 1.40
C ILE A 31 -8.43 3.82 2.12
N GLN A 32 -8.70 3.46 3.38
CA GLN A 32 -7.85 2.57 4.15
C GLN A 32 -7.78 1.14 3.59
N ASP A 33 -8.90 0.62 3.10
CA ASP A 33 -8.97 -0.71 2.48
C ASP A 33 -8.11 -0.80 1.22
N ARG A 34 -8.15 0.24 0.38
CA ARG A 34 -7.51 0.23 -0.95
C ARG A 34 -6.10 0.82 -0.95
N ASN A 35 -5.84 1.86 -0.16
CA ASN A 35 -4.52 2.48 -0.01
C ASN A 35 -3.79 1.88 1.20
N THR A 36 -3.41 0.62 1.06
CA THR A 36 -2.76 -0.16 2.13
C THR A 36 -1.39 -0.69 1.71
N CYS A 37 -0.50 -0.83 2.69
CA CYS A 37 0.77 -1.56 2.54
C CYS A 37 0.59 -3.07 2.84
N HIS A 38 -0.64 -3.51 3.11
CA HIS A 38 -0.91 -4.92 3.36
C HIS A 38 -0.72 -5.75 2.09
N ILE A 39 0.14 -6.76 2.15
CA ILE A 39 0.30 -7.72 1.05
C ILE A 39 -0.90 -8.67 1.04
N PRO A 40 -1.69 -8.73 -0.05
CA PRO A 40 -2.87 -9.59 -0.15
C PRO A 40 -2.52 -11.07 -0.01
N ASN A 41 -3.48 -11.91 0.37
CA ASN A 41 -3.26 -13.36 0.48
C ASN A 41 -3.10 -14.02 -0.91
N SER A 42 -2.02 -14.78 -1.09
CA SER A 42 -1.71 -15.46 -2.36
C SER A 42 -2.72 -16.52 -2.79
N LYS A 43 -3.53 -17.04 -1.86
CA LYS A 43 -4.58 -18.04 -2.16
C LYS A 43 -5.84 -17.40 -2.73
N THR A 44 -6.12 -16.14 -2.42
CA THR A 44 -7.35 -15.46 -2.83
C THR A 44 -7.12 -14.50 -4.00
N LEU A 45 -5.98 -13.81 -4.01
CA LEU A 45 -5.67 -12.77 -4.99
C LEU A 45 -4.24 -12.97 -5.51
N LEU A 46 -3.99 -14.06 -6.22
CA LEU A 46 -2.65 -14.47 -6.65
C LEU A 46 -1.93 -13.36 -7.44
N ASP A 47 -2.59 -12.77 -8.44
CA ASP A 47 -1.99 -11.74 -9.28
C ASP A 47 -1.70 -10.46 -8.50
N LEU A 48 -2.62 -10.04 -7.64
CA LEU A 48 -2.43 -8.85 -6.81
C LEU A 48 -1.35 -9.09 -5.75
N ASN A 49 -1.29 -10.27 -5.15
CA ASN A 49 -0.21 -10.68 -4.25
C ASN A 49 1.14 -10.61 -4.96
N PHE A 50 1.22 -11.13 -6.19
CA PHE A 50 2.46 -11.09 -6.98
C PHE A 50 2.92 -9.66 -7.26
N LEU A 51 2.01 -8.80 -7.74
CA LEU A 51 2.31 -7.39 -8.03
C LEU A 51 2.71 -6.63 -6.76
N ALA A 52 1.91 -6.71 -5.70
CA ALA A 52 2.19 -6.02 -4.45
C ALA A 52 3.50 -6.50 -3.83
N SER A 53 3.77 -7.80 -3.83
CA SER A 53 5.04 -8.34 -3.30
C SER A 53 6.24 -7.85 -4.11
N LYS A 54 6.10 -7.75 -5.43
CA LYS A 54 7.18 -7.27 -6.30
C LYS A 54 7.47 -5.78 -6.10
N ASP A 55 6.44 -4.96 -5.98
CA ASP A 55 6.59 -3.50 -6.02
C ASP A 55 6.73 -2.87 -4.63
N GLN A 56 6.14 -3.47 -3.59
CA GLN A 56 6.23 -2.97 -2.22
C GLN A 56 7.45 -3.55 -1.48
N MET A 57 7.84 -4.80 -1.74
CA MET A 57 8.98 -5.38 -1.03
C MET A 57 10.30 -4.81 -1.53
N HIS A 58 11.18 -4.47 -0.60
CA HIS A 58 12.52 -4.02 -0.90
C HIS A 58 13.55 -4.77 -0.05
N LYS A 59 14.76 -4.90 -0.59
CA LYS A 59 15.89 -5.45 0.17
C LYS A 59 16.26 -4.49 1.28
N CYS A 60 16.16 -4.93 2.53
CA CYS A 60 16.34 -4.05 3.68
C CYS A 60 17.79 -3.53 3.71
N SER A 61 17.94 -2.21 3.66
CA SER A 61 19.22 -1.56 3.88
C SER A 61 19.59 -1.59 5.38
N LYS A 62 20.81 -1.17 5.74
CA LYS A 62 21.19 -0.99 7.16
C LYS A 62 20.19 -0.10 7.92
N CYS A 63 19.60 0.89 7.25
CA CYS A 63 18.62 1.80 7.84
C CYS A 63 17.28 1.10 8.15
N CYS A 64 16.81 0.17 7.30
CA CYS A 64 15.55 -0.53 7.51
C CYS A 64 15.65 -1.60 8.60
N LYS A 65 16.81 -2.28 8.68
CA LYS A 65 17.09 -3.33 9.66
C LYS A 65 17.09 -2.85 11.11
N LEU A 66 17.37 -1.56 11.35
CA LEU A 66 17.34 -0.95 12.68
C LEU A 66 15.91 -0.71 13.19
N SER A 67 14.93 -0.59 12.29
CA SER A 67 13.55 -0.24 12.64
C SER A 67 12.62 -1.44 12.86
N ILE A 68 12.94 -2.63 12.30
CA ILE A 68 12.00 -3.76 12.21
C ILE A 68 12.64 -5.11 12.63
N GLY A 69 13.91 -5.12 13.03
CA GLY A 69 14.65 -6.37 13.34
C GLY A 69 15.22 -7.05 12.10
N GLN A 70 16.01 -8.12 12.31
CA GLN A 70 16.88 -8.77 11.32
C GLN A 70 16.13 -9.55 10.22
N GLN A 71 15.32 -8.89 9.40
CA GLN A 71 14.81 -9.46 8.14
C GLN A 71 15.51 -8.82 6.94
N ASP A 72 15.75 -9.61 5.89
CA ASP A 72 16.43 -9.16 4.67
C ASP A 72 15.49 -8.56 3.62
N LEU A 73 14.18 -8.76 3.77
CA LEU A 73 13.10 -8.20 2.94
C LEU A 73 12.05 -7.52 3.83
N CYS A 74 11.65 -6.31 3.44
CA CYS A 74 10.73 -5.45 4.18
C CYS A 74 9.70 -4.88 3.19
N ILE A 75 8.46 -4.68 3.65
CA ILE A 75 7.46 -3.84 2.97
C ILE A 75 7.80 -2.38 3.27
#